data_AF-A0A7S2T6Q6-F1
#
_entry.id   AF-A0A7S2T6Q6-F1
#
_cell.length_a   1.000
_cell.length_b   1.000
_cell.length_c   1.000
_cell.angle_alpha   90.00
_cell.angle_beta   90.00
_cell.angle_gamma   90.00
#
_symmetry.space_group_name_H-M   'P 1'
#
loop_
_entity.id
_entity.type
_entity.pdbx_description
1 polymer ?
#
loop_
_entity_poly.entity_id
_entity_poly.type
_entity_poly.pdbx_seq_one_letter_code
_entity_poly.pdbx_strand_id
1 'polypeptide(L)'
;PRYCAVVNCKDELAQNYLMDCIIQVFPDEFHIKTMETFVEGCGNLHQDTNVAQILCGLIKRLSNFMENEPETSSGLFEEHQTFERLLDPATKISEKVGSQAAASIYAAILDFAVKTSEGKALGRVDQVLSKCAEALKTADVTSQASRTLKSILTTPLDSYAITDLLDLKSYPDVMQLLSPQMQNAVAVDIIEKILKKGTIIPNVKKVASLFDFISTIVEDIKSEEDEDDVDEEEIEEEQNLVARLVHQMKSEDESIDESFAILKLAKERFEKGGPLRVKHTLPTVVFDVLQLVKRDDDEERCEKMLKFLHSVIEVISEVPEPEKAFKLYLECILVADMKKLENSAYDFATAAFDIYENGIPDQKAQVEALKMLIGCLSSCSNFGEDNFDALSSAATKWSIKLLKKSDQCVSVFSCAHLFNIADEGNSEKVMVCLKRALTAAKQAQGMAKSSRGELGPVELFIAILNKYLFFFDKQEGEALIKAEDVQNLLDLVSNETSSLTTSGAEGNDRALKFYHNTLRHIMSQKEKFPEKYSALSLKS
;
A
#
# COMPACT_ATOMS: atom_id res chain seq x y z
N PRO A 1 24.69 -18.81 -55.57
CA PRO A 1 24.26 -19.94 -56.45
C PRO A 1 23.19 -20.84 -55.83
N ARG A 2 23.34 -21.30 -54.57
CA ARG A 2 22.38 -22.22 -53.93
C ARG A 2 21.04 -21.57 -53.54
N TYR A 3 21.04 -20.34 -53.02
CA TYR A 3 19.80 -19.60 -52.72
C TYR A 3 18.94 -19.31 -53.96
N CYS A 4 19.57 -19.06 -55.12
CA CYS A 4 18.85 -18.88 -56.39
C CYS A 4 18.05 -20.13 -56.80
N ALA A 5 18.51 -21.34 -56.45
CA ALA A 5 17.78 -22.56 -56.74
C ALA A 5 16.51 -22.69 -55.86
N VAL A 6 16.59 -22.26 -54.60
CA VAL A 6 15.46 -22.27 -53.66
C VAL A 6 14.42 -21.21 -54.06
N VAL A 7 14.86 -19.99 -54.38
CA VAL A 7 13.97 -18.90 -54.83
C VAL A 7 13.28 -19.27 -56.16
N ASN A 8 13.97 -19.97 -57.07
CA ASN A 8 13.39 -20.40 -58.34
C ASN A 8 12.44 -21.59 -58.24
N CYS A 9 12.41 -22.32 -57.11
CA CYS A 9 11.59 -23.52 -56.94
C CYS A 9 10.09 -23.22 -56.91
N LYS A 10 9.69 -22.00 -56.51
CA LYS A 10 8.29 -21.48 -56.42
C LYS A 10 7.25 -22.41 -55.74
N ASP A 11 7.71 -23.44 -55.04
CA ASP A 11 6.88 -24.39 -54.29
C ASP A 11 7.03 -24.08 -52.80
N GLU A 12 5.92 -23.77 -52.14
CA GLU A 12 5.82 -23.39 -50.73
C GLU A 12 6.42 -24.45 -49.78
N LEU A 13 6.06 -25.72 -49.97
CA LEU A 13 6.50 -26.82 -49.09
C LEU A 13 7.98 -27.10 -49.28
N ALA A 14 8.44 -27.09 -50.53
CA ALA A 14 9.84 -27.27 -50.85
C ALA A 14 10.70 -26.10 -50.33
N GLN A 15 10.23 -24.86 -50.45
CA GLN A 15 10.93 -23.67 -49.95
C GLN A 15 11.04 -23.67 -48.42
N ASN A 16 9.94 -23.97 -47.71
CA ASN A 16 9.95 -24.10 -46.24
C ASN A 16 10.94 -25.17 -45.78
N TYR A 17 10.87 -26.38 -46.35
CA TYR A 17 11.72 -27.49 -45.95
C TYR A 17 13.20 -27.26 -46.29
N LEU A 18 13.50 -26.74 -47.49
CA LEU A 18 14.87 -26.49 -47.91
C LEU A 18 15.54 -25.39 -47.09
N MET A 19 14.82 -24.32 -46.76
CA MET A 19 15.36 -23.26 -45.91
C MET A 19 15.61 -23.74 -44.48
N ASP A 20 14.72 -24.56 -43.91
CA ASP A 20 14.94 -25.16 -42.59
C ASP A 20 16.11 -26.15 -42.60
N CYS A 21 16.26 -26.96 -43.66
CA CYS A 21 17.43 -27.82 -43.85
C CYS A 21 18.74 -27.01 -43.93
N ILE A 22 18.73 -25.85 -44.60
CA ILE A 22 19.91 -24.97 -44.63
C ILE A 22 20.22 -24.47 -43.22
N ILE A 23 19.22 -24.04 -42.45
CA ILE A 23 19.41 -23.61 -41.07
C ILE A 23 20.00 -24.76 -40.25
N GLN A 24 19.49 -25.98 -40.35
CA GLN A 24 19.89 -27.13 -39.54
C GLN A 24 21.25 -27.74 -39.91
N VAL A 25 21.57 -27.84 -41.20
CA VAL A 25 22.75 -28.58 -41.68
C VAL A 25 24.03 -27.75 -41.62
N PHE A 26 23.95 -26.42 -41.82
CA PHE A 26 25.15 -25.59 -41.85
C PHE A 26 25.59 -25.12 -40.45
N PRO A 27 26.91 -24.91 -40.23
CA PRO A 27 27.43 -24.38 -38.96
C PRO A 27 27.01 -22.94 -38.70
N ASP A 28 27.01 -22.53 -37.43
CA ASP A 28 26.56 -21.20 -37.01
C ASP A 28 27.43 -20.07 -37.55
N GLU A 29 28.76 -20.26 -37.63
CA GLU A 29 29.68 -19.29 -38.26
C GLU A 29 29.34 -18.98 -39.72
N PHE A 30 28.81 -19.96 -40.46
CA PHE A 30 28.42 -19.77 -41.85
C PHE A 30 27.20 -18.85 -41.92
N HIS A 31 26.22 -19.10 -41.05
CA HIS A 31 25.01 -18.27 -40.96
C HIS A 31 25.32 -16.83 -40.57
N ILE A 32 26.25 -16.59 -39.64
CA ILE A 32 26.70 -15.23 -39.24
C ILE A 32 27.29 -14.49 -40.44
N LYS A 33 28.13 -15.15 -41.24
CA LYS A 33 28.81 -14.54 -42.39
C LYS A 33 27.89 -14.28 -43.59
N THR A 34 26.92 -15.16 -43.85
CA THR A 34 26.01 -15.05 -45.01
C THR A 34 24.62 -14.52 -44.65
N MET A 35 24.47 -13.91 -43.48
CA MET A 35 23.17 -13.58 -42.93
C MET A 35 22.37 -12.60 -43.78
N GLU A 36 23.01 -11.55 -44.29
CA GLU A 36 22.38 -10.55 -45.16
C GLU A 36 21.80 -11.23 -46.41
N THR A 37 22.58 -12.09 -47.06
CA THR A 37 22.15 -12.85 -48.24
C THR A 37 21.04 -13.86 -47.92
N PHE A 38 21.04 -14.44 -46.72
CA PHE A 38 19.99 -15.35 -46.26
C PHE A 38 18.67 -14.60 -46.05
N VAL A 39 18.68 -13.49 -45.32
CA VAL A 39 17.47 -12.70 -45.03
C VAL A 39 16.92 -12.04 -46.30
N GLU A 40 17.77 -11.52 -47.19
CA GLU A 40 17.34 -11.07 -48.51
C GLU A 40 16.74 -12.20 -49.36
N GLY A 41 17.30 -13.40 -49.25
CA GLY A 41 16.75 -14.62 -49.85
C GLY A 41 15.35 -14.93 -49.32
N CYS A 42 15.14 -14.82 -48.00
CA CYS A 42 13.84 -14.95 -47.35
C CYS A 42 12.81 -13.93 -47.85
N GLY A 43 13.24 -12.69 -48.13
CA GLY A 43 12.38 -11.64 -48.68
C GLY A 43 11.89 -11.88 -50.13
N ASN A 44 12.48 -12.84 -50.84
CA ASN A 44 12.14 -13.21 -52.22
C ASN A 44 11.42 -14.57 -52.33
N LEU A 45 11.02 -15.17 -51.21
CA LEU A 45 10.27 -16.44 -51.19
C LEU A 45 8.80 -16.25 -51.63
N HIS A 46 8.11 -17.36 -51.90
CA HIS A 46 6.69 -17.34 -52.24
C HIS A 46 5.85 -16.73 -51.10
N GLN A 47 4.79 -15.98 -51.42
CA GLN A 47 3.98 -15.21 -50.45
C GLN A 47 3.32 -16.09 -49.36
N ASP A 48 3.02 -17.34 -49.68
CA ASP A 48 2.43 -18.32 -48.74
C ASP A 48 3.47 -19.04 -47.87
N THR A 49 4.78 -18.84 -48.13
CA THR A 49 5.85 -19.47 -47.35
C THR A 49 5.87 -18.87 -45.94
N ASN A 50 6.06 -19.69 -44.90
CA ASN A 50 6.11 -19.20 -43.52
C ASN A 50 7.50 -18.61 -43.21
N VAL A 51 7.78 -17.46 -43.83
CA VAL A 51 9.08 -16.76 -43.72
C VAL A 51 9.40 -16.40 -42.27
N ALA A 52 8.37 -16.09 -41.46
CA ALA A 52 8.53 -15.78 -40.05
C ALA A 52 9.05 -16.96 -39.23
N GLN A 53 8.55 -18.18 -39.47
CA GLN A 53 9.03 -19.38 -38.76
C GLN A 53 10.50 -19.69 -39.09
N ILE A 54 10.89 -19.53 -40.36
CA ILE A 54 12.27 -19.74 -40.82
C ILE A 54 13.21 -18.73 -40.16
N LEU A 55 12.86 -17.43 -40.20
CA LEU A 55 13.64 -16.37 -39.58
C LEU A 55 13.75 -16.56 -38.06
N CYS A 56 12.65 -16.85 -37.38
CA CYS A 56 12.65 -17.10 -35.94
C CYS A 56 13.52 -18.33 -35.59
N GLY A 57 13.48 -19.39 -36.39
CA GLY A 57 14.32 -20.58 -36.21
C GLY A 57 15.81 -20.27 -36.30
N LEU A 58 16.20 -19.48 -37.31
CA LEU A 58 17.59 -19.02 -37.45
C LEU A 58 18.02 -18.17 -36.25
N ILE A 59 17.22 -17.16 -35.87
CA ILE A 59 17.56 -16.24 -34.79
C ILE A 59 17.65 -16.97 -33.43
N LYS A 60 16.74 -17.92 -33.16
CA LYS A 60 16.81 -18.76 -31.95
C LYS A 60 18.08 -19.62 -31.93
N ARG A 61 18.46 -20.19 -33.07
CA ARG A 61 19.69 -20.99 -33.17
C ARG A 61 20.94 -20.14 -32.87
N LEU A 62 21.00 -18.92 -33.41
CA LEU A 62 22.07 -17.97 -33.12
C LEU A 62 22.07 -17.52 -31.65
N SER A 63 20.88 -17.33 -31.06
CA SER A 63 20.72 -16.99 -29.63
C SER A 63 21.21 -18.12 -28.73
N ASN A 64 20.95 -19.37 -29.08
CA ASN A 64 21.47 -20.54 -28.34
C ASN A 64 22.97 -20.72 -28.54
N PHE A 65 23.51 -20.38 -29.71
CA PHE A 65 24.96 -20.42 -29.96
C PHE A 65 25.70 -19.43 -29.05
N MET A 66 25.12 -18.24 -28.82
CA MET A 66 25.63 -17.28 -27.85
C MET A 66 25.68 -17.82 -26.42
N GLU A 67 24.61 -18.48 -25.96
CA GLU A 67 24.53 -19.03 -24.60
C GLU A 67 25.56 -20.15 -24.36
N ASN A 68 25.86 -20.94 -25.39
CA ASN A 68 26.76 -22.10 -25.26
C ASN A 68 28.25 -21.72 -25.43
N GLU A 69 28.59 -20.72 -26.24
CA GLU A 69 29.99 -20.33 -26.53
C GLU A 69 30.22 -18.80 -26.49
N PRO A 70 30.11 -18.14 -25.33
CA PRO A 70 30.09 -16.67 -25.23
C PRO A 70 31.39 -15.96 -25.67
N GLU A 71 32.57 -16.57 -25.45
CA GLU A 71 33.86 -15.94 -25.78
C GLU A 71 34.15 -15.90 -27.30
N THR A 72 33.83 -16.97 -28.02
CA THR A 72 34.06 -17.08 -29.47
C THR A 72 33.00 -16.33 -30.27
N SER A 73 31.75 -16.38 -29.78
CA SER A 73 30.60 -15.83 -30.46
C SER A 73 30.55 -14.30 -30.38
N SER A 74 30.77 -13.70 -29.21
CA SER A 74 30.70 -12.24 -29.02
C SER A 74 31.61 -11.48 -29.98
N GLY A 75 32.85 -11.95 -30.18
CA GLY A 75 33.78 -11.34 -31.13
C GLY A 75 33.33 -11.43 -32.59
N LEU A 76 32.75 -12.57 -33.00
CA LEU A 76 32.25 -12.78 -34.37
C LEU A 76 31.01 -11.92 -34.67
N PHE A 77 30.11 -11.77 -33.70
CA PHE A 77 28.89 -10.98 -33.85
C PHE A 77 29.17 -9.47 -33.90
N GLU A 78 30.13 -8.99 -33.11
CA GLU A 78 30.56 -7.58 -33.18
C GLU A 78 31.33 -7.28 -34.47
N GLU A 79 32.24 -8.16 -34.89
CA GLU A 79 33.03 -8.00 -36.11
C GLU A 79 32.14 -7.91 -37.38
N HIS A 80 31.03 -8.64 -37.40
CA HIS A 80 30.15 -8.71 -38.57
C HIS A 80 28.94 -7.76 -38.49
N GLN A 81 28.83 -6.92 -37.46
CA GLN A 81 27.68 -6.03 -37.22
C GLN A 81 26.33 -6.74 -37.44
N THR A 82 26.26 -7.98 -36.96
CA THR A 82 25.20 -8.94 -37.30
C THR A 82 23.82 -8.37 -36.98
N PHE A 83 23.68 -7.66 -35.85
CA PHE A 83 22.43 -7.00 -35.48
C PHE A 83 21.89 -6.00 -36.52
N GLU A 84 22.72 -5.07 -37.03
CA GLU A 84 22.28 -4.07 -38.03
C GLU A 84 21.91 -4.74 -39.36
N ARG A 85 22.72 -5.74 -39.77
CA ARG A 85 22.48 -6.53 -40.99
C ARG A 85 21.25 -7.43 -40.91
N LEU A 86 20.78 -7.74 -39.71
CA LEU A 86 19.54 -8.48 -39.49
C LEU A 86 18.32 -7.54 -39.48
N LEU A 87 18.45 -6.39 -38.82
CA LEU A 87 17.33 -5.51 -38.52
C LEU A 87 16.74 -4.87 -39.77
N ASP A 88 17.55 -4.30 -40.67
CA ASP A 88 17.04 -3.63 -41.88
C ASP A 88 16.31 -4.58 -42.84
N PRO A 89 16.85 -5.76 -43.18
CA PRO A 89 16.15 -6.71 -44.04
C PRO A 89 14.92 -7.32 -43.34
N ALA A 90 14.98 -7.58 -42.03
CA ALA A 90 13.82 -8.08 -41.28
C ALA A 90 12.67 -7.06 -41.23
N THR A 91 12.97 -5.77 -41.15
CA THR A 91 11.96 -4.69 -41.17
C THR A 91 11.19 -4.72 -42.49
N LYS A 92 11.89 -4.81 -43.63
CA LYS A 92 11.29 -4.90 -44.97
C LYS A 92 10.45 -6.16 -45.17
N ILE A 93 10.80 -7.25 -44.48
CA ILE A 93 10.00 -8.48 -44.51
C ILE A 93 8.76 -8.28 -43.64
N SER A 94 8.90 -7.70 -42.45
CA SER A 94 7.80 -7.49 -41.49
C SER A 94 6.64 -6.66 -42.06
N GLU A 95 6.92 -5.67 -42.93
CA GLU A 95 5.89 -4.89 -43.63
C GLU A 95 5.04 -5.72 -44.61
N LYS A 96 5.55 -6.86 -45.07
CA LYS A 96 4.88 -7.75 -46.02
C LYS A 96 4.17 -8.93 -45.36
N VAL A 97 4.37 -9.14 -44.06
CA VAL A 97 3.76 -10.26 -43.32
C VAL A 97 2.69 -9.73 -42.35
N GLY A 98 1.71 -10.56 -41.98
CA GLY A 98 0.66 -10.16 -41.04
C GLY A 98 1.20 -9.77 -39.66
N SER A 99 0.40 -9.00 -38.89
CA SER A 99 0.79 -8.41 -37.59
C SER A 99 1.38 -9.40 -36.58
N GLN A 100 0.86 -10.62 -36.51
CA GLN A 100 1.39 -11.68 -35.64
C GLN A 100 2.79 -12.16 -36.05
N ALA A 101 3.02 -12.32 -37.35
CA ALA A 101 4.29 -12.80 -37.88
C ALA A 101 5.37 -11.72 -37.73
N ALA A 102 5.02 -10.46 -37.97
CA ALA A 102 5.87 -9.31 -37.69
C ALA A 102 6.27 -9.25 -36.20
N ALA A 103 5.31 -9.36 -35.28
CA ALA A 103 5.57 -9.37 -33.83
C ALA A 103 6.48 -10.54 -33.41
N SER A 104 6.30 -11.73 -34.01
CA SER A 104 7.14 -12.91 -33.71
C SER A 104 8.59 -12.72 -34.17
N ILE A 105 8.79 -12.12 -35.34
CA ILE A 105 10.12 -11.78 -35.85
C ILE A 105 10.78 -10.79 -34.89
N TYR A 106 10.12 -9.68 -34.54
CA TYR A 106 10.67 -8.69 -33.61
C TYR A 106 10.95 -9.28 -32.22
N ALA A 107 10.15 -10.24 -31.73
CA ALA A 107 10.41 -10.94 -30.48
C ALA A 107 11.69 -11.77 -30.52
N ALA A 108 11.92 -12.50 -31.62
CA ALA A 108 13.15 -13.26 -31.79
C ALA A 108 14.37 -12.32 -31.90
N ILE A 109 14.24 -11.21 -32.63
CA ILE A 109 15.31 -10.20 -32.76
C ILE A 109 15.62 -9.58 -31.39
N LEU A 110 14.60 -9.32 -30.58
CA LEU A 110 14.79 -8.76 -29.25
C LEU A 110 15.48 -9.75 -28.31
N ASP A 111 15.07 -11.02 -28.30
CA ASP A 111 15.75 -12.07 -27.51
C ASP A 111 17.24 -12.16 -27.88
N PHE A 112 17.54 -12.12 -29.18
CA PHE A 112 18.90 -12.07 -29.69
C PHE A 112 19.64 -10.80 -29.26
N ALA A 113 19.01 -9.63 -29.35
CA ALA A 113 19.62 -8.35 -28.96
C ALA A 113 19.94 -8.30 -27.47
N VAL A 114 19.04 -8.82 -26.64
CA VAL A 114 19.19 -8.92 -25.19
C VAL A 114 20.37 -9.82 -24.83
N LYS A 115 20.58 -10.93 -25.56
CA LYS A 115 21.64 -11.91 -25.30
C LYS A 115 23.01 -11.55 -25.87
N THR A 116 23.07 -10.73 -26.91
CA THR A 116 24.30 -10.45 -27.67
C THR A 116 25.14 -9.29 -27.16
N SER A 117 24.78 -8.59 -26.07
CA SER A 117 25.46 -7.34 -25.74
C SER A 117 25.85 -7.12 -24.28
N GLU A 118 27.14 -7.26 -24.00
CA GLU A 118 27.82 -6.63 -22.87
C GLU A 118 27.91 -5.10 -23.11
N GLY A 119 26.93 -4.34 -22.59
CA GLY A 119 27.07 -2.90 -22.35
C GLY A 119 26.55 -1.89 -23.39
N LYS A 120 26.13 -2.30 -24.60
CA LYS A 120 25.48 -1.41 -25.62
C LYS A 120 24.02 -1.77 -25.93
N ALA A 121 23.40 -2.57 -25.08
CA ALA A 121 22.11 -3.22 -25.34
C ALA A 121 20.93 -2.25 -25.48
N LEU A 122 20.88 -1.20 -24.64
CA LEU A 122 19.69 -0.33 -24.52
C LEU A 122 19.35 0.39 -25.83
N GLY A 123 20.37 0.88 -26.56
CA GLY A 123 20.15 1.53 -27.86
C GLY A 123 19.68 0.56 -28.94
N ARG A 124 20.11 -0.71 -28.90
CA ARG A 124 19.66 -1.75 -29.83
C ARG A 124 18.24 -2.20 -29.52
N VAL A 125 17.89 -2.32 -28.23
CA VAL A 125 16.52 -2.58 -27.78
C VAL A 125 15.59 -1.45 -28.21
N ASP A 126 15.96 -0.19 -28.01
CA ASP A 126 15.16 0.97 -28.44
C ASP A 126 14.93 0.97 -29.96
N GLN A 127 15.95 0.64 -30.76
CA GLN A 127 15.83 0.52 -32.22
C GLN A 127 14.87 -0.58 -32.64
N VAL A 128 14.87 -1.75 -31.97
CA VAL A 128 13.92 -2.84 -32.24
C VAL A 128 12.51 -2.40 -31.89
N LEU A 129 12.31 -1.77 -30.73
CA LEU A 129 11.00 -1.29 -30.28
C LEU A 129 10.46 -0.20 -31.20
N SER A 130 11.30 0.75 -31.63
CA SER A 130 10.95 1.82 -32.57
C SER A 130 10.44 1.25 -33.90
N LYS A 131 11.22 0.34 -34.51
CA LYS A 131 10.83 -0.28 -35.78
C LYS A 131 9.62 -1.20 -35.65
N CYS A 132 9.48 -1.89 -34.52
CA CYS A 132 8.30 -2.68 -34.21
C CYS A 132 7.05 -1.79 -34.12
N ALA A 133 7.14 -0.63 -33.46
CA ALA A 133 6.05 0.33 -33.37
C ALA A 133 5.68 0.89 -34.74
N GLU A 134 6.66 1.27 -35.57
CA GLU A 134 6.41 1.77 -36.93
C GLU A 134 5.74 0.71 -37.84
N ALA A 135 6.22 -0.53 -37.79
CA ALA A 135 5.68 -1.62 -38.61
C ALA A 135 4.25 -2.02 -38.21
N LEU A 136 3.88 -1.87 -36.93
CA LEU A 136 2.58 -2.28 -36.41
C LEU A 136 1.56 -1.13 -36.30
N LYS A 137 1.98 0.14 -36.38
CA LYS A 137 1.07 1.30 -36.40
C LYS A 137 0.03 1.26 -37.53
N THR A 138 0.34 0.58 -38.63
CA THR A 138 -0.52 0.49 -39.82
C THR A 138 -1.32 -0.82 -39.90
N ALA A 139 -1.08 -1.77 -39.00
CA ALA A 139 -1.67 -3.11 -39.04
C ALA A 139 -2.61 -3.33 -37.85
N ASP A 140 -3.78 -3.94 -38.09
CA ASP A 140 -4.67 -4.35 -36.99
C ASP A 140 -3.96 -5.38 -36.09
N VAL A 141 -3.78 -5.00 -34.83
CA VAL A 141 -3.13 -5.84 -33.82
C VAL A 141 -4.14 -6.92 -33.39
N THR A 142 -3.89 -8.15 -33.82
CA THR A 142 -4.68 -9.32 -33.42
C THR A 142 -4.40 -9.71 -31.96
N SER A 143 -5.33 -10.41 -31.31
CA SER A 143 -5.17 -10.88 -29.91
C SER A 143 -3.89 -11.71 -29.68
N GLN A 144 -3.46 -12.47 -30.69
CA GLN A 144 -2.24 -13.28 -30.64
C GLN A 144 -0.97 -12.43 -30.85
N ALA A 145 -1.05 -11.37 -31.66
CA ALA A 145 0.02 -10.37 -31.77
C ALA A 145 0.20 -9.62 -30.43
N SER A 146 -0.88 -9.26 -29.74
CA SER A 146 -0.80 -8.59 -28.42
C SER A 146 -0.10 -9.43 -27.36
N ARG A 147 -0.31 -10.76 -27.32
CA ARG A 147 0.43 -11.66 -26.42
C ARG A 147 1.92 -11.71 -26.74
N THR A 148 2.26 -11.67 -28.03
CA THR A 148 3.65 -11.68 -28.49
C THR A 148 4.32 -10.34 -28.13
N LEU A 149 3.63 -9.22 -28.32
CA LEU A 149 4.06 -7.90 -27.89
C LEU A 149 4.25 -7.81 -26.37
N LYS A 150 3.38 -8.43 -25.56
CA LYS A 150 3.58 -8.57 -24.12
C LYS A 150 4.90 -9.31 -23.82
N SER A 151 5.19 -10.40 -24.53
CA SER A 151 6.48 -11.11 -24.38
C SER A 151 7.67 -10.23 -24.77
N ILE A 152 7.54 -9.40 -25.81
CA ILE A 152 8.57 -8.45 -26.24
C ILE A 152 8.88 -7.45 -25.13
N LEU A 153 7.86 -6.85 -24.52
CA LEU A 153 8.05 -5.85 -23.46
C LEU A 153 8.58 -6.47 -22.15
N THR A 154 8.21 -7.72 -21.86
CA THR A 154 8.61 -8.39 -20.62
C THR A 154 10.00 -9.03 -20.67
N THR A 155 10.51 -9.40 -21.84
CA THR A 155 11.82 -10.09 -21.98
C THR A 155 13.01 -9.22 -21.52
N PRO A 156 13.12 -7.92 -21.90
CA PRO A 156 14.18 -7.05 -21.42
C PRO A 156 14.17 -6.86 -19.89
N LEU A 157 12.98 -6.90 -19.27
CA LEU A 157 12.82 -6.73 -17.82
C LEU A 157 13.50 -7.85 -17.01
N ASP A 158 13.70 -9.04 -17.59
CA ASP A 158 14.38 -10.14 -16.90
C ASP A 158 15.90 -9.95 -16.88
N SER A 159 16.46 -9.45 -17.97
CA SER A 159 17.93 -9.36 -18.14
C SER A 159 18.53 -8.04 -17.67
N TYR A 160 17.80 -6.93 -17.77
CA TYR A 160 18.33 -5.59 -17.48
C TYR A 160 17.81 -5.00 -16.16
N ALA A 161 18.53 -3.99 -15.67
CA ALA A 161 18.05 -3.13 -14.59
C ALA A 161 16.89 -2.27 -15.12
N ILE A 162 15.78 -2.27 -14.40
CA ILE A 162 14.54 -1.60 -14.84
C ILE A 162 14.77 -0.08 -14.92
N THR A 163 15.65 0.47 -14.09
CA THR A 163 16.07 1.88 -14.12
C THR A 163 16.63 2.34 -15.46
N ASP A 164 17.20 1.43 -16.24
CA ASP A 164 17.83 1.76 -17.52
C ASP A 164 16.84 1.53 -18.68
N LEU A 165 15.86 0.65 -18.47
CA LEU A 165 14.75 0.43 -19.40
C LEU A 165 13.73 1.59 -19.38
N LEU A 166 13.61 2.30 -18.24
CA LEU A 166 12.77 3.50 -18.12
C LEU A 166 13.23 4.66 -19.00
N ASP A 167 14.51 4.68 -19.42
CA ASP A 167 15.06 5.71 -20.30
C ASP A 167 14.78 5.45 -21.79
N LEU A 168 14.12 4.33 -22.14
CA LEU A 168 13.78 3.97 -23.51
C LEU A 168 12.63 4.83 -24.05
N LYS A 169 12.89 5.50 -25.18
CA LYS A 169 11.93 6.44 -25.78
C LYS A 169 10.83 5.75 -26.56
N SER A 170 11.10 4.56 -27.08
CA SER A 170 10.17 3.82 -27.92
C SER A 170 9.30 2.81 -27.16
N TYR A 171 9.51 2.66 -25.85
CA TYR A 171 8.67 1.80 -25.01
C TYR A 171 7.20 2.29 -24.93
N PRO A 172 6.92 3.60 -24.73
CA PRO A 172 5.54 4.09 -24.72
C PRO A 172 4.81 3.87 -26.06
N ASP A 173 5.53 4.00 -27.18
CA ASP A 173 4.97 3.80 -28.53
C ASP A 173 4.45 2.38 -28.73
N VAL A 174 5.17 1.37 -28.22
CA VAL A 174 4.74 -0.04 -28.30
C VAL A 174 3.61 -0.32 -27.32
N MET A 175 3.60 0.33 -26.15
CA MET A 175 2.54 0.18 -25.17
C MET A 175 1.20 0.70 -25.68
N GLN A 176 1.19 1.81 -26.43
CA GLN A 176 -0.03 2.36 -27.05
C GLN A 176 -0.67 1.44 -28.11
N LEU A 177 0.07 0.46 -28.64
CA LEU A 177 -0.46 -0.53 -29.60
C LEU A 177 -1.24 -1.67 -28.94
N LEU A 178 -1.16 -1.80 -27.61
CA LEU A 178 -1.84 -2.85 -26.85
C LEU A 178 -3.26 -2.41 -26.45
N SER A 179 -4.16 -3.38 -26.26
CA SER A 179 -5.45 -3.12 -25.61
C SER A 179 -5.25 -2.77 -24.12
N PRO A 180 -6.17 -2.01 -23.49
CA PRO A 180 -6.05 -1.61 -22.08
C PRO A 180 -5.81 -2.79 -21.12
N GLN A 181 -6.49 -3.91 -21.32
CA GLN A 181 -6.29 -5.14 -20.54
C GLN A 181 -4.86 -5.68 -20.61
N MET A 182 -4.24 -5.64 -21.79
CA MET A 182 -2.86 -6.10 -21.97
C MET A 182 -1.85 -5.07 -21.46
N GLN A 183 -2.17 -3.78 -21.50
CA GLN A 183 -1.36 -2.73 -20.87
C GLN A 183 -1.31 -2.93 -19.35
N ASN A 184 -2.45 -3.21 -18.71
CA ASN A 184 -2.49 -3.56 -17.27
C ASN A 184 -1.65 -4.81 -16.99
N ALA A 185 -1.80 -5.87 -17.77
CA ALA A 185 -1.02 -7.09 -17.58
C ALA A 185 0.50 -6.89 -17.75
N VAL A 186 0.94 -5.97 -18.61
CA VAL A 186 2.35 -5.58 -18.74
C VAL A 186 2.80 -4.72 -17.55
N ALA A 187 1.97 -3.77 -17.13
CA ALA A 187 2.26 -2.91 -15.98
C ALA A 187 2.37 -3.71 -14.68
N VAL A 188 1.49 -4.69 -14.43
CA VAL A 188 1.59 -5.63 -13.31
C VAL A 188 2.91 -6.40 -13.37
N ASP A 189 3.29 -6.96 -14.52
CA ASP A 189 4.55 -7.69 -14.68
C ASP A 189 5.78 -6.81 -14.41
N ILE A 190 5.74 -5.53 -14.82
CA ILE A 190 6.80 -4.55 -14.50
C ILE A 190 6.89 -4.37 -12.98
N ILE A 191 5.76 -4.10 -12.31
CA ILE A 191 5.74 -3.88 -10.86
C ILE A 191 6.23 -5.12 -10.11
N GLU A 192 5.76 -6.31 -10.47
CA GLU A 192 6.23 -7.55 -9.87
C GLU A 192 7.73 -7.76 -10.03
N LYS A 193 8.29 -7.46 -11.21
CA LYS A 193 9.73 -7.61 -11.47
C LYS A 193 10.55 -6.60 -10.66
N ILE A 194 10.08 -5.35 -10.53
CA ILE A 194 10.70 -4.35 -9.64
C ILE A 194 10.71 -4.87 -8.20
N LEU A 195 9.58 -5.38 -7.72
CA LEU A 195 9.44 -5.89 -6.36
C LEU A 195 10.27 -7.16 -6.10
N LYS A 196 10.34 -8.08 -7.07
CA LYS A 196 11.14 -9.32 -6.98
C LYS A 196 12.65 -9.03 -6.96
N LYS A 197 13.11 -8.08 -7.78
CA LYS A 197 14.52 -7.66 -7.83
C LYS A 197 14.90 -6.70 -6.70
N GLY A 198 13.93 -6.08 -6.02
CA GLY A 198 14.18 -5.06 -5.00
C GLY A 198 14.87 -3.82 -5.59
N THR A 199 14.54 -3.45 -6.83
CA THR A 199 15.18 -2.33 -7.51
C THR A 199 14.67 -1.01 -6.94
N ILE A 200 15.59 -0.20 -6.41
CA ILE A 200 15.28 1.14 -5.91
C ILE A 200 15.22 2.11 -7.09
N ILE A 201 14.22 2.98 -7.11
CA ILE A 201 14.04 4.00 -8.14
C ILE A 201 14.44 5.37 -7.57
N PRO A 202 15.63 5.88 -7.93
CA PRO A 202 16.29 6.96 -7.17
C PRO A 202 15.76 8.36 -7.49
N ASN A 203 15.32 8.59 -8.72
CA ASN A 203 15.16 9.93 -9.25
C ASN A 203 13.70 10.26 -9.57
N VAL A 204 13.27 11.49 -9.28
CA VAL A 204 11.94 12.01 -9.63
C VAL A 204 11.62 11.80 -11.11
N LYS A 205 12.60 12.00 -12.00
CA LYS A 205 12.43 11.77 -13.44
C LYS A 205 12.13 10.31 -13.77
N LYS A 206 12.86 9.37 -13.16
CA LYS A 206 12.65 7.94 -13.37
C LYS A 206 11.31 7.48 -12.79
N VAL A 207 10.92 8.04 -11.64
CA VAL A 207 9.59 7.81 -11.05
C VAL A 207 8.48 8.35 -11.96
N ALA A 208 8.64 9.55 -12.53
CA ALA A 208 7.69 10.11 -13.48
C ALA A 208 7.52 9.21 -14.71
N SER A 209 8.64 8.78 -15.31
CA SER A 209 8.64 7.85 -16.44
C SER A 209 7.96 6.53 -16.07
N LEU A 210 8.24 5.97 -14.88
CA LEU A 210 7.56 4.78 -14.41
C LEU A 210 6.05 4.98 -14.31
N PHE A 211 5.59 6.08 -13.71
CA PHE A 211 4.17 6.40 -13.63
C PHE A 211 3.52 6.56 -15.00
N ASP A 212 4.22 7.12 -15.98
CA ASP A 212 3.72 7.19 -17.35
C ASP A 212 3.61 5.79 -17.99
N PHE A 213 4.48 4.83 -17.62
CA PHE A 213 4.36 3.43 -18.06
C PHE A 213 3.24 2.66 -17.36
N ILE A 214 2.96 2.94 -16.08
CA ILE A 214 1.89 2.27 -15.32
C ILE A 214 0.60 3.09 -15.29
N SER A 215 0.45 4.07 -16.17
CA SER A 215 -0.65 5.04 -16.14
C SER A 215 -2.02 4.39 -16.24
N THR A 216 -2.14 3.20 -16.85
CA THR A 216 -3.41 2.48 -17.00
C THR A 216 -3.92 1.88 -15.68
N ILE A 217 -3.01 1.52 -14.77
CA ILE A 217 -3.32 1.03 -13.42
C ILE A 217 -3.44 2.20 -12.43
N VAL A 218 -2.78 3.32 -12.72
CA VAL A 218 -2.71 4.48 -11.81
C VAL A 218 -3.79 5.53 -12.06
N GLU A 219 -4.09 5.85 -13.32
CA GLU A 219 -5.09 6.84 -13.70
C GLU A 219 -6.37 6.13 -14.17
N ASP A 220 -7.54 6.59 -13.73
CA ASP A 220 -8.81 6.05 -14.21
C ASP A 220 -9.02 6.53 -15.64
N ILE A 221 -8.93 5.59 -16.59
CA ILE A 221 -9.41 5.83 -17.95
C ILE A 221 -10.93 5.86 -17.83
N LYS A 222 -11.51 7.07 -17.86
CA LYS A 222 -12.97 7.27 -17.87
C LYS A 222 -13.58 6.62 -19.12
N SER A 223 -13.86 5.32 -19.09
CA SER A 223 -14.86 4.72 -19.97
C SER A 223 -16.20 4.85 -19.27
N GLU A 224 -17.08 5.70 -19.81
CA GLU A 224 -18.47 5.88 -19.36
C GLU A 224 -19.34 4.61 -19.58
N GLU A 225 -18.74 3.49 -20.01
CA GLU A 225 -19.44 2.28 -20.44
C GLU A 225 -19.25 1.06 -19.51
N ASP A 226 -18.41 1.13 -18.47
CA ASP A 226 -17.99 -0.03 -17.66
C ASP A 226 -18.33 0.07 -16.16
N GLU A 227 -19.32 0.85 -15.73
CA GLU A 227 -19.68 0.97 -14.29
C GLU A 227 -20.26 -0.32 -13.68
N ASP A 228 -20.72 -1.29 -14.49
CA ASP A 228 -21.49 -2.45 -14.01
C ASP A 228 -20.70 -3.78 -13.90
N ASP A 229 -19.44 -3.86 -14.37
CA ASP A 229 -18.64 -5.12 -14.40
C ASP A 229 -17.18 -4.94 -13.90
N VAL A 230 -16.93 -4.00 -12.98
CA VAL A 230 -15.60 -3.81 -12.39
C VAL A 230 -15.36 -4.84 -11.27
N ASP A 231 -14.39 -5.73 -11.46
CA ASP A 231 -13.95 -6.66 -10.41
C ASP A 231 -13.15 -5.90 -9.33
N GLU A 232 -13.80 -5.61 -8.21
CA GLU A 232 -13.17 -4.91 -7.08
C GLU A 232 -11.99 -5.70 -6.48
N GLU A 233 -12.00 -7.04 -6.55
CA GLU A 233 -10.92 -7.87 -6.02
C GLU A 233 -9.68 -7.76 -6.92
N GLU A 234 -9.85 -7.76 -8.24
CA GLU A 234 -8.76 -7.55 -9.20
C GLU A 234 -8.11 -6.18 -9.02
N ILE A 235 -8.93 -5.12 -8.86
CA ILE A 235 -8.42 -3.77 -8.57
C ILE A 235 -7.68 -3.76 -7.23
N GLU A 236 -8.20 -4.40 -6.19
CA GLU A 236 -7.53 -4.45 -4.90
C GLU A 236 -6.14 -5.12 -5.01
N GLU A 237 -6.03 -6.24 -5.72
CA GLU A 237 -4.75 -6.91 -5.97
C GLU A 237 -3.75 -6.01 -6.73
N GLU A 238 -4.20 -5.34 -7.79
CA GLU A 238 -3.39 -4.41 -8.57
C GLU A 238 -2.91 -3.23 -7.70
N GLN A 239 -3.82 -2.61 -6.95
CA GLN A 239 -3.49 -1.45 -6.11
C GLN A 239 -2.61 -1.84 -4.92
N ASN A 240 -2.70 -3.07 -4.42
CA ASN A 240 -1.77 -3.59 -3.41
C ASN A 240 -0.34 -3.72 -3.97
N LEU A 241 -0.19 -4.05 -5.27
CA LEU A 241 1.13 -4.04 -5.92
C LEU A 241 1.67 -2.61 -6.08
N VAL A 242 0.82 -1.65 -6.48
CA VAL A 242 1.19 -0.23 -6.58
C VAL A 242 1.56 0.35 -5.21
N ALA A 243 0.80 0.02 -4.17
CA ALA A 243 1.10 0.38 -2.78
C ALA A 243 2.48 -0.12 -2.34
N ARG A 244 2.85 -1.36 -2.69
CA ARG A 244 4.18 -1.91 -2.43
C ARG A 244 5.29 -1.24 -3.25
N LEU A 245 4.98 -0.79 -4.46
CA LEU A 245 5.92 -0.10 -5.34
C LEU A 245 6.38 1.23 -4.75
N VAL A 246 5.50 1.97 -4.07
CA VAL A 246 5.82 3.25 -3.42
C VAL A 246 7.04 3.11 -2.50
N HIS A 247 7.12 2.01 -1.74
CA HIS A 247 8.25 1.74 -0.83
C HIS A 247 9.60 1.50 -1.53
N GLN A 248 9.61 1.24 -2.84
CA GLN A 248 10.84 1.12 -3.66
C GLN A 248 11.29 2.45 -4.26
N MET A 249 10.47 3.50 -4.19
CA MET A 249 10.79 4.84 -4.68
C MET A 249 11.52 5.63 -3.59
N LYS A 250 12.83 5.36 -3.42
CA LYS A 250 13.68 6.01 -2.43
C LYS A 250 14.83 6.71 -3.13
N SER A 251 15.20 7.91 -2.66
CA SER A 251 16.36 8.63 -3.19
C SER A 251 17.66 7.86 -2.93
N GLU A 252 18.57 7.88 -3.92
CA GLU A 252 19.90 7.23 -3.85
C GLU A 252 20.76 7.81 -2.71
N ASP A 253 20.67 9.13 -2.51
CA ASP A 253 21.44 9.86 -1.51
C ASP A 253 20.75 9.92 -0.13
N GLU A 254 19.65 9.20 0.07
CA GLU A 254 18.73 9.34 1.22
C GLU A 254 18.29 10.79 1.48
N SER A 255 18.40 11.65 0.46
CA SER A 255 17.97 13.05 0.55
C SER A 255 16.47 13.13 0.82
N ILE A 256 16.13 13.77 1.93
CA ILE A 256 14.76 13.94 2.40
C ILE A 256 13.95 14.78 1.41
N ASP A 257 14.56 15.82 0.82
CA ASP A 257 13.90 16.71 -0.14
C ASP A 257 13.54 15.99 -1.44
N GLU A 258 14.42 15.12 -1.93
CA GLU A 258 14.14 14.33 -3.15
C GLU A 258 13.10 13.24 -2.88
N SER A 259 13.21 12.53 -1.76
CA SER A 259 12.19 11.55 -1.35
C SER A 259 10.81 12.22 -1.16
N PHE A 260 10.77 13.44 -0.61
CA PHE A 260 9.53 14.20 -0.49
C PHE A 260 8.99 14.66 -1.86
N ALA A 261 9.86 15.05 -2.80
CA ALA A 261 9.46 15.39 -4.15
C ALA A 261 8.88 14.19 -4.92
N ILE A 262 9.45 12.99 -4.73
CA ILE A 262 8.93 11.73 -5.27
C ILE A 262 7.51 11.46 -4.73
N LEU A 263 7.30 11.60 -3.41
CA LEU A 263 6.00 11.35 -2.79
C LEU A 263 4.94 12.39 -3.18
N LYS A 264 5.34 13.65 -3.42
CA LYS A 264 4.45 14.66 -4.02
C LYS A 264 3.98 14.26 -5.40
N LEU A 265 4.89 13.82 -6.26
CA LEU A 265 4.55 13.34 -7.60
C LEU A 265 3.63 12.12 -7.52
N ALA A 266 3.87 11.20 -6.58
CA ALA A 266 3.01 10.05 -6.36
C ALA A 266 1.58 10.47 -5.98
N LYS A 267 1.40 11.44 -5.07
CA LYS A 267 0.08 12.00 -4.73
C LYS A 267 -0.63 12.55 -5.98
N GLU A 268 0.02 13.43 -6.73
CA GLU A 268 -0.57 14.06 -7.93
C GLU A 268 -1.03 13.04 -8.99
N ARG A 269 -0.35 11.89 -9.08
CA ARG A 269 -0.73 10.81 -9.99
C ARG A 269 -1.85 9.94 -9.42
N PHE A 270 -1.78 9.55 -8.15
CA PHE A 270 -2.81 8.72 -7.51
C PHE A 270 -4.17 9.43 -7.38
N GLU A 271 -4.19 10.76 -7.23
CA GLU A 271 -5.44 11.54 -7.23
C GLU A 271 -6.25 11.40 -8.52
N LYS A 272 -5.60 11.07 -9.64
CA LYS A 272 -6.27 10.82 -10.93
C LYS A 272 -6.84 9.41 -11.06
N GLY A 273 -6.53 8.51 -10.12
CA GLY A 273 -6.98 7.12 -10.11
C GLY A 273 -8.37 6.89 -9.54
N GLY A 274 -9.09 7.95 -9.18
CA GLY A 274 -10.46 7.84 -8.67
C GLY A 274 -10.59 7.18 -7.28
N PRO A 275 -11.81 7.08 -6.75
CA PRO A 275 -12.06 6.72 -5.35
C PRO A 275 -11.71 5.25 -5.05
N LEU A 276 -11.89 4.34 -6.01
CA LEU A 276 -11.64 2.91 -5.82
C LEU A 276 -10.16 2.57 -5.66
N ARG A 277 -9.26 3.34 -6.27
CA ARG A 277 -7.80 3.10 -6.22
C ARG A 277 -7.13 3.90 -5.11
N VAL A 278 -7.58 5.15 -4.92
CA VAL A 278 -7.06 6.07 -3.89
C VAL A 278 -7.11 5.46 -2.48
N LYS A 279 -8.17 4.69 -2.17
CA LYS A 279 -8.35 4.05 -0.85
C LYS A 279 -7.20 3.11 -0.44
N HIS A 280 -6.48 2.54 -1.41
CA HIS A 280 -5.39 1.59 -1.17
C HIS A 280 -4.01 2.23 -1.28
N THR A 281 -3.81 3.15 -2.23
CA THR A 281 -2.48 3.70 -2.54
C THR A 281 -2.10 4.88 -1.66
N LEU A 282 -2.99 5.86 -1.44
CA LEU A 282 -2.65 7.06 -0.66
C LEU A 282 -2.26 6.78 0.80
N PRO A 283 -2.82 5.79 1.53
CA PRO A 283 -2.34 5.45 2.86
C PRO A 283 -0.84 5.09 2.90
N THR A 284 -0.30 4.46 1.86
CA THR A 284 1.15 4.16 1.81
C THR A 284 2.01 5.42 1.68
N VAL A 285 1.55 6.40 0.89
CA VAL A 285 2.19 7.72 0.80
C VAL A 285 2.19 8.41 2.15
N VAL A 286 1.09 8.32 2.91
CA VAL A 286 1.01 8.88 4.27
C VAL A 286 2.07 8.25 5.18
N PHE A 287 2.17 6.91 5.21
CA PHE A 287 3.15 6.24 6.06
C PHE A 287 4.60 6.53 5.66
N ASP A 288 4.90 6.61 4.37
CA ASP A 288 6.27 6.92 3.91
C ASP A 288 6.65 8.36 4.22
N VAL A 289 5.73 9.34 4.06
CA VAL A 289 5.99 10.72 4.51
C VAL A 289 6.15 10.78 6.03
N LEU A 290 5.35 10.04 6.82
CA LEU A 290 5.52 9.97 8.27
C LEU A 290 6.89 9.41 8.68
N GLN A 291 7.44 8.45 7.92
CA GLN A 291 8.81 7.97 8.14
C GLN A 291 9.85 9.05 7.84
N LEU A 292 9.65 9.84 6.79
CA LEU A 292 10.53 10.99 6.48
C LEU A 292 10.46 12.04 7.60
N VAL A 293 9.27 12.42 8.05
CA VAL A 293 9.09 13.37 9.16
C VAL A 293 9.80 12.87 10.41
N LYS A 294 9.69 11.58 10.76
CA LYS A 294 10.39 11.01 11.93
C LYS A 294 11.91 11.13 11.82
N ARG A 295 12.48 11.02 10.61
CA ARG A 295 13.92 11.09 10.35
C ARG A 295 14.47 12.51 10.27
N ASP A 296 13.64 13.48 9.92
CA ASP A 296 14.07 14.87 9.73
C ASP A 296 14.03 15.66 11.05
N ASP A 297 15.02 16.50 11.29
CA ASP A 297 15.09 17.37 12.47
C ASP A 297 14.78 18.84 12.13
N ASP A 298 14.58 19.17 10.85
CA ASP A 298 14.20 20.51 10.39
C ASP A 298 12.70 20.76 10.64
N GLU A 299 12.38 21.66 11.59
CA GLU A 299 11.01 22.02 11.95
C GLU A 299 10.19 22.57 10.77
N GLU A 300 10.77 23.48 9.95
CA GLU A 300 10.07 24.07 8.81
C GLU A 300 9.76 23.02 7.74
N ARG A 301 10.68 22.08 7.51
CA ARG A 301 10.47 20.99 6.54
C ARG A 301 9.42 20.01 7.07
N CYS A 302 9.47 19.66 8.36
CA CYS A 302 8.46 18.84 9.01
C CYS A 302 7.07 19.46 8.91
N GLU A 303 6.93 20.77 9.18
CA GLU A 303 5.64 21.46 9.01
C GLU A 303 5.12 21.41 7.57
N LYS A 304 5.98 21.58 6.57
CA LYS A 304 5.60 21.45 5.16
C LYS A 304 5.14 20.03 4.81
N MET A 305 5.80 19.02 5.35
CA MET A 305 5.41 17.62 5.18
C MET A 305 4.09 17.29 5.89
N LEU A 306 3.86 17.81 7.10
CA LEU A 306 2.60 17.62 7.82
C LEU A 306 1.43 18.34 7.11
N LYS A 307 1.62 19.56 6.61
CA LYS A 307 0.61 20.24 5.77
C LYS A 307 0.29 19.44 4.52
N PHE A 308 1.31 18.84 3.88
CA PHE A 308 1.11 17.93 2.76
C PHE A 308 0.29 16.69 3.19
N LEU A 309 0.60 16.06 4.32
CA LEU A 309 -0.16 14.92 4.85
C LEU A 309 -1.63 15.28 5.09
N HIS A 310 -1.93 16.47 5.60
CA HIS A 310 -3.31 16.94 5.75
C HIS A 310 -4.04 16.93 4.39
N SER A 311 -3.41 17.48 3.35
CA SER A 311 -3.98 17.49 2.00
C SER A 311 -4.13 16.10 1.36
N VAL A 312 -3.37 15.10 1.82
CA VAL A 312 -3.52 13.70 1.35
C VAL A 312 -4.70 13.05 2.05
N ILE A 313 -4.80 13.21 3.38
CA ILE A 313 -5.85 12.58 4.18
C ILE A 313 -7.22 13.20 3.89
N GLU A 314 -7.27 14.50 3.55
CA GLU A 314 -8.50 15.16 3.09
C GLU A 314 -9.08 14.46 1.85
N VAL A 315 -8.26 14.13 0.85
CA VAL A 315 -8.68 13.37 -0.33
C VAL A 315 -9.17 11.97 0.06
N ILE A 316 -8.49 11.29 0.99
CA ILE A 316 -8.94 9.97 1.50
C ILE A 316 -10.29 10.10 2.23
N SER A 317 -10.56 11.23 2.90
CA SER A 317 -11.81 11.44 3.63
C SER A 317 -13.03 11.67 2.73
N GLU A 318 -12.83 12.09 1.48
CA GLU A 318 -13.89 12.20 0.47
C GLU A 318 -14.34 10.82 -0.06
N VAL A 319 -13.45 9.82 0.04
CA VAL A 319 -13.74 8.43 -0.33
C VAL A 319 -14.53 7.77 0.82
N PRO A 320 -15.47 6.83 0.55
CA PRO A 320 -16.37 6.24 1.56
C PRO A 320 -15.68 5.31 2.59
N GLU A 321 -14.52 5.68 3.13
CA GLU A 321 -13.81 5.00 4.22
C GLU A 321 -13.33 5.98 5.32
N PRO A 322 -14.25 6.67 6.01
CA PRO A 322 -13.93 7.70 7.01
C PRO A 322 -13.15 7.15 8.22
N GLU A 323 -13.32 5.88 8.55
CA GLU A 323 -12.58 5.24 9.64
C GLU A 323 -11.07 5.13 9.37
N LYS A 324 -10.67 4.92 8.11
CA LYS A 324 -9.24 4.85 7.75
C LYS A 324 -8.62 6.24 7.82
N ALA A 325 -9.28 7.25 7.27
CA ALA A 325 -8.86 8.64 7.38
C ALA A 325 -8.69 9.08 8.85
N PHE A 326 -9.66 8.72 9.70
CA PHE A 326 -9.59 8.98 11.14
C PHE A 326 -8.33 8.36 11.78
N LYS A 327 -8.04 7.09 11.52
CA LYS A 327 -6.85 6.40 12.06
C LYS A 327 -5.55 7.05 11.56
N LEU A 328 -5.50 7.47 10.29
CA LEU A 328 -4.34 8.18 9.74
C LEU A 328 -4.11 9.54 10.43
N TYR A 329 -5.18 10.28 10.72
CA TYR A 329 -5.05 11.51 11.51
C TYR A 329 -4.49 11.25 12.90
N LEU A 330 -4.91 10.19 13.60
CA LEU A 330 -4.35 9.84 14.91
C LEU A 330 -2.85 9.58 14.85
N GLU A 331 -2.38 8.85 13.84
CA GLU A 331 -0.94 8.63 13.64
C GLU A 331 -0.19 9.94 13.37
N CYS A 332 -0.76 10.85 12.57
CA CYS A 332 -0.18 12.17 12.33
C CYS A 332 -0.07 13.00 13.62
N ILE A 333 -1.06 12.94 14.51
CA ILE A 333 -1.03 13.63 15.82
C ILE A 333 0.17 13.13 16.65
N LEU A 334 0.35 11.82 16.77
CA LEU A 334 1.44 11.24 17.55
C LEU A 334 2.81 11.64 16.99
N VAL A 335 2.97 11.65 15.67
CA VAL A 335 4.24 12.05 15.04
C VAL A 335 4.51 13.55 15.19
N ALA A 336 3.47 14.39 15.06
CA ALA A 336 3.60 15.82 15.29
C ALA A 336 3.94 16.14 16.76
N ASP A 337 3.35 15.42 17.72
CA ASP A 337 3.67 15.54 19.15
C ASP A 337 5.13 15.15 19.43
N MET A 338 5.61 14.03 18.84
CA MET A 338 7.01 13.61 18.95
C MET A 338 8.00 14.67 18.43
N LYS A 339 7.62 15.42 17.39
CA LYS A 339 8.42 16.51 16.81
C LYS A 339 8.16 17.86 17.47
N LYS A 340 7.35 17.91 18.53
CA LYS A 340 7.00 19.12 19.29
C LYS A 340 6.29 20.21 18.47
N LEU A 341 5.63 19.83 17.37
CA LEU A 341 4.88 20.73 16.50
C LEU A 341 3.42 20.84 16.97
N GLU A 342 3.19 21.61 18.02
CA GLU A 342 1.88 21.72 18.69
C GLU A 342 0.75 22.16 17.74
N ASN A 343 0.96 23.21 16.95
CA ASN A 343 -0.07 23.74 16.04
C ASN A 343 -0.53 22.68 15.03
N SER A 344 0.42 21.96 14.42
CA SER A 344 0.10 20.89 13.47
C SER A 344 -0.64 19.74 14.17
N ALA A 345 -0.20 19.33 15.37
CA ALA A 345 -0.88 18.29 16.14
C ALA A 345 -2.32 18.67 16.50
N TYR A 346 -2.55 19.94 16.84
CA TYR A 346 -3.88 20.47 17.17
C TYR A 346 -4.81 20.52 15.95
N ASP A 347 -4.29 20.94 14.79
CA ASP A 347 -5.05 20.96 13.54
C ASP A 347 -5.49 19.55 13.13
N PHE A 348 -4.59 18.55 13.23
CA PHE A 348 -4.94 17.15 12.99
C PHE A 348 -5.96 16.61 13.99
N ALA A 349 -5.84 16.98 15.28
CA ALA A 349 -6.80 16.56 16.30
C ALA A 349 -8.19 17.13 16.04
N THR A 350 -8.28 18.38 15.59
CA THR A 350 -9.54 19.03 15.23
C THR A 350 -10.18 18.34 14.02
N ALA A 351 -9.42 18.07 12.96
CA ALA A 351 -9.90 17.33 11.80
C ALA A 351 -10.36 15.89 12.15
N ALA A 352 -9.66 15.22 13.08
CA ALA A 352 -10.09 13.92 13.58
C ALA A 352 -11.44 13.99 14.33
N PHE A 353 -11.68 15.04 15.11
CA PHE A 353 -12.98 15.28 15.74
C PHE A 353 -14.09 15.55 14.71
N ASP A 354 -13.79 16.28 13.63
CA ASP A 354 -14.76 16.56 12.57
C ASP A 354 -15.18 15.29 11.81
N ILE A 355 -14.23 14.39 11.51
CA ILE A 355 -14.54 13.08 10.92
C ILE A 355 -15.30 12.20 11.90
N TYR A 356 -14.97 12.24 13.19
CA TYR A 356 -15.73 11.51 14.19
C TYR A 356 -17.19 11.97 14.26
N GLU A 357 -17.46 13.28 14.17
CA GLU A 357 -18.81 13.83 14.24
C GLU A 357 -19.63 13.56 12.97
N ASN A 358 -19.04 13.78 11.79
CA ASN A 358 -19.77 13.78 10.53
C ASN A 358 -19.58 12.50 9.69
N GLY A 359 -18.46 11.81 9.88
CA GLY A 359 -18.02 10.71 9.01
C GLY A 359 -18.34 9.30 9.52
N ILE A 360 -18.45 9.07 10.83
CA ILE A 360 -18.62 7.71 11.38
C ILE A 360 -20.09 7.47 11.78
N PRO A 361 -20.91 6.77 10.95
CA PRO A 361 -22.33 6.56 11.24
C PRO A 361 -22.58 5.42 12.23
N ASP A 362 -21.71 4.39 12.27
CA ASP A 362 -21.93 3.21 13.11
C ASP A 362 -21.61 3.47 14.58
N GLN A 363 -22.53 3.06 15.46
CA GLN A 363 -22.39 3.31 16.90
C GLN A 363 -21.24 2.53 17.53
N LYS A 364 -20.92 1.32 17.06
CA LYS A 364 -19.79 0.55 17.61
C LYS A 364 -18.47 1.16 17.15
N ALA A 365 -18.38 1.53 15.87
CA ALA A 365 -17.24 2.23 15.30
C ALA A 365 -16.99 3.56 16.03
N GLN A 366 -18.02 4.34 16.36
CA GLN A 366 -17.88 5.56 17.18
C GLN A 366 -17.26 5.28 18.54
N VAL A 367 -17.69 4.22 19.24
CA VAL A 367 -17.12 3.87 20.54
C VAL A 367 -15.64 3.48 20.42
N GLU A 368 -15.26 2.76 19.37
CA GLU A 368 -13.87 2.37 19.11
C GLU A 368 -13.01 3.58 18.72
N ALA A 369 -13.49 4.41 17.80
CA ALA A 369 -12.83 5.65 17.38
C ALA A 369 -12.55 6.57 18.57
N LEU A 370 -13.55 6.77 19.45
CA LEU A 370 -13.39 7.60 20.63
C LEU A 370 -12.38 7.02 21.62
N LYS A 371 -12.33 5.69 21.79
CA LYS A 371 -11.30 5.05 22.63
C LYS A 371 -9.90 5.24 22.07
N MET A 372 -9.72 5.11 20.75
CA MET A 372 -8.44 5.35 20.09
C MET A 372 -8.02 6.82 20.24
N LEU A 373 -8.95 7.77 20.08
CA LEU A 373 -8.69 9.20 20.27
C LEU A 373 -8.25 9.52 21.70
N ILE A 374 -8.95 9.00 22.72
CA ILE A 374 -8.58 9.18 24.12
C ILE A 374 -7.19 8.59 24.38
N GLY A 375 -6.89 7.40 23.84
CA GLY A 375 -5.57 6.79 23.94
C GLY A 375 -4.46 7.64 23.29
N CYS A 376 -4.73 8.18 22.10
CA CYS A 376 -3.84 9.08 21.38
C CYS A 376 -3.55 10.34 22.19
N LEU A 377 -4.58 11.05 22.65
CA LEU A 377 -4.45 12.26 23.46
C LEU A 377 -3.72 11.99 24.78
N SER A 378 -3.94 10.84 25.42
CA SER A 378 -3.24 10.47 26.67
C SER A 378 -1.74 10.19 26.46
N SER A 379 -1.34 9.87 25.24
CA SER A 379 0.06 9.62 24.87
C SER A 379 0.79 10.89 24.44
N CYS A 380 0.05 11.96 24.14
CA CYS A 380 0.61 13.25 23.74
C CYS A 380 1.11 14.01 24.97
N SER A 381 2.25 14.69 24.82
CA SER A 381 2.90 15.41 25.92
C SER A 381 3.26 16.85 25.59
N ASN A 382 3.07 17.27 24.34
CA ASN A 382 3.49 18.57 23.84
C ASN A 382 2.38 19.63 23.83
N PHE A 383 1.11 19.25 24.04
CA PHE A 383 0.01 20.22 24.07
C PHE A 383 0.14 21.16 25.27
N GLY A 384 0.00 22.47 25.01
CA GLY A 384 -0.17 23.48 26.05
C GLY A 384 -1.50 23.31 26.78
N GLU A 385 -1.60 23.93 27.96
CA GLU A 385 -2.75 23.75 28.86
C GLU A 385 -4.09 24.10 28.20
N ASP A 386 -4.15 25.20 27.44
CA ASP A 386 -5.38 25.67 26.79
C ASP A 386 -5.85 24.71 25.68
N ASN A 387 -4.93 24.29 24.81
CA ASN A 387 -5.21 23.38 23.70
C ASN A 387 -5.59 21.98 24.23
N PHE A 388 -4.86 21.49 25.24
CA PHE A 388 -5.19 20.22 25.87
C PHE A 388 -6.54 20.25 26.59
N ASP A 389 -6.88 21.35 27.27
CA ASP A 389 -8.18 21.50 27.93
C ASP A 389 -9.34 21.51 26.91
N ALA A 390 -9.17 22.19 25.77
CA ALA A 390 -10.14 22.18 24.69
C ALA A 390 -10.37 20.76 24.12
N LEU A 391 -9.29 20.03 23.79
CA LEU A 391 -9.36 18.68 23.23
C LEU A 391 -9.92 17.66 24.24
N SER A 392 -9.48 17.71 25.50
CA SER A 392 -9.95 16.81 26.56
C SER A 392 -11.42 17.08 26.93
N SER A 393 -11.85 18.35 26.94
CA SER A 393 -13.25 18.73 27.11
C SER A 393 -14.12 18.25 25.95
N ALA A 394 -13.63 18.34 24.71
CA ALA A 394 -14.30 17.81 23.53
C ALA A 394 -14.46 16.28 23.60
N ALA A 395 -13.38 15.54 23.91
CA ALA A 395 -13.43 14.08 24.08
C ALA A 395 -14.41 13.65 25.19
N THR A 396 -14.43 14.40 26.30
CA THR A 396 -15.36 14.16 27.42
C THR A 396 -16.81 14.44 27.02
N LYS A 397 -17.06 15.52 26.27
CA LYS A 397 -18.39 15.87 25.72
C LYS A 397 -18.91 14.75 24.83
N TRP A 398 -18.09 14.24 23.91
CA TRP A 398 -18.46 13.13 23.02
C TRP A 398 -18.69 11.82 23.77
N SER A 399 -17.89 11.53 24.79
CA SER A 399 -18.07 10.36 25.66
C SER A 399 -19.44 10.35 26.36
N ILE A 400 -19.94 11.53 26.76
CA ILE A 400 -21.25 11.68 27.41
C ILE A 400 -22.40 11.55 26.40
N LYS A 401 -22.19 11.94 25.15
CA LYS A 401 -23.20 11.91 24.07
C LYS A 401 -23.45 10.51 23.49
N LEU A 402 -22.60 9.51 23.76
CA LEU A 402 -22.80 8.14 23.26
C LEU A 402 -24.19 7.59 23.62
N LEU A 403 -24.86 6.87 22.73
CA LEU A 403 -26.26 6.45 22.98
C LEU A 403 -26.40 5.41 24.11
N LYS A 404 -25.46 4.46 24.20
CA LYS A 404 -25.49 3.37 25.20
C LYS A 404 -24.84 3.81 26.51
N LYS A 405 -25.55 3.65 27.62
CA LYS A 405 -25.06 3.99 28.97
C LYS A 405 -23.87 3.15 29.43
N SER A 406 -23.77 1.90 28.98
CA SER A 406 -22.58 1.06 29.22
C SER A 406 -21.33 1.67 28.57
N ASP A 407 -21.46 2.13 27.33
CA ASP A 407 -20.36 2.64 26.53
C ASP A 407 -19.99 4.06 26.99
N GLN A 408 -20.99 4.89 27.34
CA GLN A 408 -20.77 6.16 28.05
C GLN A 408 -19.92 5.96 29.30
N CYS A 409 -20.27 4.97 30.14
CA CYS A 409 -19.54 4.69 31.38
C CYS A 409 -18.06 4.38 31.08
N VAL A 410 -17.79 3.49 30.12
CA VAL A 410 -16.43 3.07 29.74
C VAL A 410 -15.61 4.23 29.17
N SER A 411 -16.17 5.00 28.24
CA SER A 411 -15.45 6.12 27.63
C SER A 411 -15.21 7.25 28.64
N VAL A 412 -16.20 7.58 29.48
CA VAL A 412 -16.06 8.67 30.47
C VAL A 412 -15.02 8.37 31.55
N PHE A 413 -14.92 7.14 32.09
CA PHE A 413 -13.83 6.85 33.02
C PHE A 413 -12.48 6.77 32.30
N SER A 414 -12.46 6.48 31.00
CA SER A 414 -11.22 6.46 30.20
C SER A 414 -10.69 7.88 30.01
N CYS A 415 -11.56 8.87 29.81
CA CYS A 415 -11.19 10.29 29.82
C CYS A 415 -10.52 10.73 31.14
N ALA A 416 -10.79 10.05 32.26
CA ALA A 416 -10.10 10.37 33.51
C ALA A 416 -8.58 10.17 33.42
N HIS A 417 -8.09 9.30 32.52
CA HIS A 417 -6.65 9.08 32.30
C HIS A 417 -5.98 10.18 31.47
N LEU A 418 -6.75 11.09 30.87
CA LEU A 418 -6.20 12.27 30.19
C LEU A 418 -5.62 13.27 31.20
N PHE A 419 -6.14 13.29 32.41
CA PHE A 419 -5.77 14.28 33.42
C PHE A 419 -4.71 13.70 34.34
N ASN A 420 -3.56 14.39 34.43
CA ASN A 420 -2.52 14.02 35.39
C ASN A 420 -2.97 14.37 36.81
N ILE A 421 -2.83 13.43 37.74
CA ILE A 421 -3.27 13.58 39.14
C ILE A 421 -2.37 14.54 39.91
N ALA A 422 -1.12 14.73 39.45
CA ALA A 422 -0.13 15.57 40.11
C ALA A 422 -0.47 17.07 40.05
N ASP A 423 -1.29 17.52 39.08
CA ASP A 423 -1.68 18.92 38.97
C ASP A 423 -3.03 19.17 39.65
N GLU A 424 -3.09 20.14 40.58
CA GLU A 424 -4.28 20.41 41.41
C GLU A 424 -5.55 20.68 40.57
N GLY A 425 -5.45 21.41 39.46
CA GLY A 425 -6.58 21.69 38.55
C GLY A 425 -7.05 20.48 37.72
N ASN A 426 -6.17 19.51 37.48
CA ASN A 426 -6.50 18.28 36.75
C ASN A 426 -7.12 17.23 37.69
N SER A 427 -6.76 17.29 38.97
CA SER A 427 -7.30 16.42 40.01
C SER A 427 -8.84 16.50 40.15
N GLU A 428 -9.43 17.69 40.15
CA GLU A 428 -10.89 17.87 40.18
C GLU A 428 -11.58 17.27 38.94
N LYS A 429 -10.97 17.42 37.75
CA LYS A 429 -11.50 16.89 36.49
C LYS A 429 -11.54 15.36 36.48
N VAL A 430 -10.53 14.69 37.06
CA VAL A 430 -10.53 13.22 37.28
C VAL A 430 -11.75 12.82 38.12
N MET A 431 -11.99 13.50 39.23
CA MET A 431 -13.12 13.19 40.12
C MET A 431 -14.47 13.42 39.47
N VAL A 432 -14.61 14.47 38.66
CA VAL A 432 -15.82 14.73 37.87
C VAL A 432 -16.06 13.59 36.88
N CYS A 433 -15.04 13.14 36.16
CA CYS A 433 -15.14 12.02 35.22
C CYS A 433 -15.55 10.72 35.93
N LEU A 434 -14.91 10.39 37.06
CA LEU A 434 -15.22 9.19 37.84
C LEU A 434 -16.66 9.21 38.41
N LYS A 435 -17.11 10.34 38.96
CA LYS A 435 -18.50 10.51 39.44
C LYS A 435 -19.52 10.42 38.30
N ARG A 436 -19.22 10.98 37.13
CA ARG A 436 -20.06 10.86 35.93
C ARG A 436 -20.13 9.42 35.42
N ALA A 437 -19.01 8.71 35.39
CA ALA A 437 -18.98 7.29 35.03
C ALA A 437 -19.82 6.43 35.99
N LEU A 438 -19.74 6.69 37.29
CA LEU A 438 -20.57 6.02 38.29
C LEU A 438 -22.07 6.31 38.09
N THR A 439 -22.42 7.55 37.75
CA THR A 439 -23.80 7.94 37.46
C THR A 439 -24.33 7.21 36.21
N ALA A 440 -23.52 7.12 35.15
CA ALA A 440 -23.85 6.36 33.95
C ALA A 440 -24.02 4.86 34.23
N ALA A 441 -23.17 4.26 35.07
CA ALA A 441 -23.29 2.86 35.49
C ALA A 441 -24.60 2.60 36.26
N LYS A 442 -24.96 3.48 37.21
CA LYS A 442 -26.24 3.41 37.94
C LYS A 442 -27.45 3.54 37.01
N GLN A 443 -27.40 4.42 36.01
CA GLN A 443 -28.45 4.55 35.01
C GLN A 443 -28.57 3.28 34.15
N ALA A 444 -27.46 2.73 33.66
CA ALA A 444 -27.45 1.48 32.89
C ALA A 444 -28.07 0.33 33.68
N GLN A 445 -27.74 0.25 34.97
CA GLN A 445 -28.29 -0.75 35.88
C GLN A 445 -29.79 -0.57 36.13
N GLY A 446 -30.26 0.66 36.32
CA GLY A 446 -31.69 0.96 36.47
C GLY A 446 -32.51 0.59 35.23
N MET A 447 -31.95 0.84 34.04
CA MET A 447 -32.57 0.45 32.76
C MET A 447 -32.60 -1.07 32.57
N ALA A 448 -31.55 -1.80 32.97
CA ALA A 448 -31.53 -3.26 32.90
C ALA A 448 -32.58 -3.90 33.83
N LYS A 449 -32.66 -3.41 35.08
CA LYS A 449 -33.65 -3.87 36.08
C LYS A 449 -35.10 -3.62 35.62
N SER A 450 -35.35 -2.57 34.85
CA SER A 450 -36.69 -2.20 34.38
C SER A 450 -37.09 -2.80 33.02
N SER A 451 -36.14 -3.04 32.11
CA SER A 451 -36.45 -3.50 30.75
C SER A 451 -36.37 -5.01 30.56
N ARG A 452 -35.58 -5.75 31.37
CA ARG A 452 -35.31 -7.18 31.11
C ARG A 452 -35.43 -8.10 32.33
N GLY A 453 -35.62 -7.57 33.53
CA GLY A 453 -35.51 -8.37 34.77
C GLY A 453 -34.12 -9.01 34.94
N GLU A 454 -33.15 -8.62 34.12
CA GLU A 454 -31.77 -9.06 34.17
C GLU A 454 -31.01 -8.27 35.24
N LEU A 455 -30.07 -8.94 35.90
CA LEU A 455 -29.06 -8.26 36.71
C LEU A 455 -28.24 -7.35 35.78
N GLY A 456 -28.22 -6.05 36.11
CA GLY A 456 -27.48 -5.06 35.34
C GLY A 456 -25.98 -5.36 35.26
N PRO A 457 -25.21 -4.61 34.45
CA PRO A 457 -23.81 -4.92 34.16
C PRO A 457 -22.90 -4.66 35.37
N VAL A 458 -22.75 -5.66 36.24
CA VAL A 458 -21.88 -5.59 37.43
C VAL A 458 -20.40 -5.41 37.06
N GLU A 459 -20.01 -5.90 35.89
CA GLU A 459 -18.66 -5.71 35.32
C GLU A 459 -18.26 -4.22 35.23
N LEU A 460 -19.20 -3.31 34.96
CA LEU A 460 -18.93 -1.88 34.89
C LEU A 460 -18.56 -1.31 36.26
N PHE A 461 -19.24 -1.73 37.33
CA PHE A 461 -18.94 -1.27 38.68
C PHE A 461 -17.59 -1.81 39.17
N ILE A 462 -17.24 -3.06 38.82
CA ILE A 462 -15.91 -3.62 39.12
C ILE A 462 -14.83 -2.86 38.34
N ALA A 463 -15.07 -2.54 37.07
CA ALA A 463 -14.15 -1.74 36.26
C ALA A 463 -13.93 -0.33 36.84
N ILE A 464 -15.01 0.36 37.26
CA ILE A 464 -14.92 1.65 37.94
C ILE A 464 -14.13 1.51 39.24
N LEU A 465 -14.40 0.50 40.07
CA LEU A 465 -13.66 0.26 41.31
C LEU A 465 -12.16 0.11 41.05
N ASN A 466 -11.77 -0.67 40.04
CA ASN A 466 -10.37 -0.82 39.65
C ASN A 466 -9.74 0.51 39.20
N LYS A 467 -10.50 1.38 38.52
CA LYS A 467 -10.01 2.72 38.18
C LYS A 467 -9.85 3.61 39.40
N TYR A 468 -10.81 3.60 40.33
CA TYR A 468 -10.69 4.30 41.61
C TYR A 468 -9.45 3.84 42.39
N LEU A 469 -9.18 2.53 42.44
CA LEU A 469 -7.98 1.98 43.07
C LEU A 469 -6.70 2.47 42.38
N PHE A 470 -6.66 2.49 41.05
CA PHE A 470 -5.50 3.00 40.31
C PHE A 470 -5.19 4.47 40.63
N PHE A 471 -6.21 5.33 40.63
CA PHE A 471 -6.04 6.75 40.98
C PHE A 471 -5.71 6.91 42.49
N PHE A 472 -6.26 6.05 43.34
CA PHE A 472 -5.97 6.01 44.78
C PHE A 472 -4.52 5.59 45.10
N ASP A 473 -3.93 4.72 44.27
CA ASP A 473 -2.52 4.33 44.38
C ASP A 473 -1.60 5.44 43.91
N LYS A 474 -1.92 6.07 42.78
CA LYS A 474 -1.08 7.08 42.13
C LYS A 474 -1.14 8.48 42.76
N GLN A 475 -2.10 8.77 43.63
CA GLN A 475 -2.15 10.08 44.30
C GLN A 475 -0.95 10.24 45.28
N GLU A 476 -0.17 11.30 45.05
CA GLU A 476 0.88 11.80 45.94
C GLU A 476 0.45 13.18 46.44
N GLY A 477 0.10 13.32 47.72
CA GLY A 477 -0.40 14.58 48.29
C GLY A 477 -1.74 14.46 49.02
N GLU A 478 -2.51 15.55 49.09
CA GLU A 478 -3.83 15.59 49.73
C GLU A 478 -4.80 14.65 49.01
N ALA A 479 -5.53 13.82 49.77
CA ALA A 479 -6.27 12.69 49.22
C ALA A 479 -7.50 13.15 48.41
N LEU A 480 -7.32 13.26 47.09
CA LEU A 480 -8.38 13.50 46.11
C LEU A 480 -9.46 12.41 46.17
N ILE A 481 -9.04 11.15 46.25
CA ILE A 481 -9.91 9.99 46.46
C ILE A 481 -9.76 9.56 47.91
N LYS A 482 -10.81 9.77 48.70
CA LYS A 482 -10.85 9.35 50.10
C LYS A 482 -11.06 7.84 50.18
N ALA A 483 -10.51 7.21 51.21
CA ALA A 483 -10.76 5.80 51.51
C ALA A 483 -12.27 5.51 51.67
N GLU A 484 -13.05 6.51 52.13
CA GLU A 484 -14.51 6.46 52.21
C GLU A 484 -15.17 6.26 50.82
N ASP A 485 -14.70 6.95 49.78
CA ASP A 485 -15.25 6.84 48.43
C ASP A 485 -15.00 5.45 47.84
N VAL A 486 -13.81 4.89 48.08
CA VAL A 486 -13.45 3.53 47.67
C VAL A 486 -14.25 2.50 48.46
N GLN A 487 -14.44 2.70 49.77
CA GLN A 487 -15.25 1.81 50.61
C GLN A 487 -16.73 1.81 50.18
N ASN A 488 -17.30 2.98 49.89
CA ASN A 488 -18.68 3.11 49.40
C ASN A 488 -18.87 2.36 48.07
N LEU A 489 -17.90 2.42 47.17
CA LEU A 489 -17.92 1.65 45.92
C LEU A 489 -17.73 0.16 46.15
N LEU A 490 -16.83 -0.24 47.06
CA LEU A 490 -16.61 -1.64 47.42
C LEU A 490 -17.89 -2.27 47.98
N ASP A 491 -18.59 -1.54 48.88
CA ASP A 491 -19.87 -1.97 49.45
C ASP A 491 -20.95 -2.07 48.37
N LEU A 492 -21.01 -1.13 47.44
CA LEU A 492 -21.93 -1.17 46.31
C LEU A 492 -21.66 -2.38 45.40
N VAL A 493 -20.39 -2.63 45.03
CA VAL A 493 -20.00 -3.78 44.21
C VAL A 493 -20.29 -5.09 44.94
N SER A 494 -20.01 -5.17 46.25
CA SER A 494 -20.32 -6.35 47.06
C SER A 494 -21.81 -6.67 47.07
N ASN A 495 -22.66 -5.66 47.26
CA ASN A 495 -24.11 -5.83 47.24
C ASN A 495 -24.61 -6.32 45.87
N GLU A 496 -24.10 -5.75 44.78
CA GLU A 496 -24.47 -6.18 43.42
C GLU A 496 -23.90 -7.54 43.04
N THR A 497 -22.75 -7.92 43.60
CA THR A 497 -22.16 -9.24 43.39
C THR A 497 -22.95 -10.31 44.16
N SER A 498 -23.39 -10.01 45.38
CA SER A 498 -24.24 -10.92 46.15
C SER A 498 -25.62 -11.14 45.51
N SER A 499 -26.21 -10.11 44.89
CA SER A 499 -27.47 -10.23 44.15
C SER A 499 -27.32 -11.10 42.88
N LEU A 500 -26.15 -11.08 42.22
CA LEU A 500 -25.81 -11.99 41.12
C LEU A 500 -25.75 -13.45 41.57
N THR A 501 -25.04 -13.73 42.68
CA THR A 501 -24.88 -15.11 43.19
C THR A 501 -26.21 -15.74 43.58
N THR A 502 -27.17 -14.94 44.05
CA THR A 502 -28.50 -15.41 44.49
C THR A 502 -29.40 -15.76 43.30
N SER A 503 -29.17 -15.16 42.13
CA SER A 503 -30.06 -15.28 40.96
C SER A 503 -29.68 -16.41 39.99
N GLY A 504 -28.62 -17.17 40.25
CA GLY A 504 -28.28 -18.40 39.52
C GLY A 504 -27.97 -18.25 38.02
N ALA A 505 -27.64 -17.05 37.52
CA ALA A 505 -27.43 -16.81 36.10
C ALA A 505 -26.09 -17.41 35.61
N GLU A 506 -26.14 -18.49 34.83
CA GLU A 506 -25.01 -19.28 34.28
C GLU A 506 -24.05 -18.53 33.31
N GLY A 507 -24.09 -17.19 33.25
CA GLY A 507 -23.20 -16.36 32.42
C GLY A 507 -22.19 -15.49 33.18
N ASN A 508 -22.26 -15.41 34.52
CA ASN A 508 -21.58 -14.36 35.31
C ASN A 508 -20.32 -14.82 36.08
N ASP A 509 -19.85 -16.05 35.88
CA ASP A 509 -18.63 -16.58 36.53
C ASP A 509 -17.38 -15.72 36.22
N ARG A 510 -17.32 -15.12 35.03
CA ARG A 510 -16.23 -14.21 34.65
C ARG A 510 -16.18 -12.95 35.50
N ALA A 511 -17.32 -12.32 35.76
CA ALA A 511 -17.41 -11.10 36.58
C ALA A 511 -17.04 -11.39 38.04
N LEU A 512 -17.47 -12.53 38.57
CA LEU A 512 -17.11 -12.99 39.92
C LEU A 512 -15.61 -13.25 40.06
N LYS A 513 -15.01 -13.97 39.10
CA LYS A 513 -13.55 -14.17 39.05
C LYS A 513 -12.79 -12.85 38.98
N PHE A 514 -13.28 -11.90 38.18
CA PHE A 514 -12.66 -10.58 38.07
C PHE A 514 -12.72 -9.82 39.41
N TYR A 515 -13.86 -9.83 40.10
CA TYR A 515 -14.00 -9.24 41.42
C TYR A 515 -13.09 -9.90 42.47
N HIS A 516 -13.02 -11.23 42.50
CA HIS A 516 -12.11 -11.94 43.42
C HIS A 516 -10.64 -11.59 43.19
N ASN A 517 -10.23 -11.39 41.93
CA ASN A 517 -8.87 -10.93 41.62
C ASN A 517 -8.64 -9.48 42.11
N THR A 518 -9.62 -8.59 41.96
CA THR A 518 -9.58 -7.24 42.54
C THR A 518 -9.45 -7.29 44.06
N LEU A 519 -10.23 -8.12 44.76
CA LEU A 519 -10.11 -8.29 46.21
C LEU A 519 -8.72 -8.79 46.62
N ARG A 520 -8.17 -9.77 45.89
CA ARG A 520 -6.80 -10.26 46.13
C ARG A 520 -5.76 -9.16 45.94
N HIS A 521 -5.93 -8.29 44.95
CA HIS A 521 -5.07 -7.13 44.74
C HIS A 521 -5.14 -6.18 45.93
N ILE A 522 -6.34 -5.82 46.40
CA ILE A 522 -6.53 -4.96 47.58
C ILE A 522 -5.87 -5.58 48.83
N MET A 523 -6.01 -6.90 49.03
CA MET A 523 -5.33 -7.61 50.13
C MET A 523 -3.81 -7.49 50.04
N SER A 524 -3.22 -7.69 48.85
CA SER A 524 -1.77 -7.53 48.65
C SER A 524 -1.31 -6.07 48.87
N GLN A 525 -2.11 -5.09 48.44
CA GLN A 525 -1.78 -3.67 48.69
C GLN A 525 -1.91 -3.30 50.17
N LYS A 526 -2.83 -3.94 50.90
CA LYS A 526 -2.95 -3.77 52.36
C LYS A 526 -1.74 -4.30 53.11
N GLU A 527 -1.08 -5.34 52.61
CA GLU A 527 0.17 -5.85 53.16
C GLU A 527 1.37 -4.94 52.84
N LYS A 528 1.40 -4.32 51.65
CA LYS A 528 2.51 -3.47 51.18
C LYS A 528 2.43 -2.03 51.66
N PHE A 529 1.23 -1.45 51.73
CA PHE A 529 0.97 -0.05 52.07
C PHE A 529 -0.15 0.07 53.13
N PRO A 530 0.10 -0.37 54.37
CA PRO A 530 -0.91 -0.42 55.42
C PRO A 530 -1.46 0.97 55.79
N GLU A 531 -0.68 2.03 55.63
CA GLU A 531 -1.09 3.40 55.98
C GLU A 531 -2.24 3.93 55.09
N LYS A 532 -2.25 3.60 53.79
CA LYS A 532 -3.30 4.01 52.85
C LYS A 532 -4.49 3.03 52.84
N TYR A 533 -4.22 1.74 52.97
CA TYR A 533 -5.21 0.67 52.76
C TYR A 533 -5.88 0.13 54.03
N SER A 534 -5.40 0.49 55.23
CA SER A 534 -5.97 0.02 56.51
C SER A 534 -7.43 0.42 56.71
N ALA A 535 -7.84 1.58 56.17
CA ALA A 535 -9.20 2.11 56.24
C ALA A 535 -10.22 1.33 55.39
N LEU A 536 -9.77 0.44 54.49
CA LEU A 536 -10.64 -0.37 53.66
C LEU A 536 -11.01 -1.68 54.37
N SER A 537 -12.32 -1.87 54.53
CA SER A 537 -12.95 -3.06 55.11
C SER A 537 -13.50 -3.95 53.99
N LEU A 538 -12.83 -5.08 53.77
CA LEU A 538 -13.29 -6.11 52.86
C LEU A 538 -14.38 -6.91 53.57
N LYS A 539 -15.64 -6.74 53.18
CA LYS A 539 -16.71 -7.66 53.59
C LYS A 539 -16.47 -9.01 52.91
N SER A 540 -16.54 -10.08 53.72
CA SER A 540 -16.40 -11.46 53.28
C SER A 540 -17.58 -11.91 52.43
#